data_AF-A0A2V5UV95-F1
#
_entry.id   AF-A0A2V5UV95-F1
#
_cell.length_a   1.000
_cell.length_b   1.000
_cell.length_c   1.000
_cell.angle_alpha   90.00
_cell.angle_beta   90.00
_cell.angle_gamma   90.00
#
_symmetry.space_group_name_H-M   'P 1'
#
loop_
_entity.id
_entity.type
_entity.pdbx_description
1 polymer ?
#
loop_
_entity_poly.entity_id
_entity_poly.type
_entity_poly.pdbx_seq_one_letter_code
_entity_poly.pdbx_strand_id
1 'polypeptide(L)'
;MVGWILKKILGSKNQRELKRLMPIVRRINEFDEQFKSMSDEDLRAKTAAWKEELAKIPELEEHWRKLDEILPEAFAVVKNAARRLKDRKHTFTVCDQPMTWDMVHFDVQLLGGVVLHRGHIAEMATG
;
A
#
# COMPACT_ATOMS: atom_id res chain seq x y z
N MET A 1 -5.59 -28.17 -27.73
CA MET A 1 -4.13 -28.19 -27.41
C MET A 1 -3.49 -26.81 -27.54
N VAL A 2 -3.76 -26.05 -28.61
CA VAL A 2 -3.19 -24.70 -28.87
C VAL A 2 -3.52 -23.66 -27.77
N GLY A 3 -4.77 -23.60 -27.29
CA GLY A 3 -5.17 -22.62 -26.26
C GLY A 3 -4.53 -22.81 -24.88
N TRP A 4 -4.10 -24.02 -24.53
CA TRP A 4 -3.40 -24.30 -23.26
C TRP A 4 -1.95 -23.81 -23.29
N ILE A 5 -1.29 -23.97 -24.44
CA ILE A 5 0.07 -23.45 -24.70
C ILE A 5 0.05 -21.91 -24.72
N LEU A 6 -0.94 -21.28 -25.38
CA LEU A 6 -1.09 -19.81 -25.36
C LEU A 6 -1.33 -19.27 -23.94
N LYS A 7 -2.13 -19.93 -23.09
CA LYS A 7 -2.32 -19.52 -21.69
C LYS A 7 -1.03 -19.64 -20.85
N LYS A 8 -0.19 -20.65 -21.10
CA LYS A 8 1.13 -20.77 -20.44
C LYS A 8 2.10 -19.65 -20.86
N ILE A 9 1.98 -19.14 -22.09
CA ILE A 9 2.87 -18.10 -22.63
C ILE A 9 2.38 -16.68 -22.26
N LEU A 10 1.06 -16.42 -22.30
CA LEU A 10 0.45 -15.11 -22.02
C LEU A 10 0.04 -14.89 -20.56
N GLY A 11 -0.02 -15.95 -19.76
CA GLY A 11 -0.46 -15.94 -18.38
C GLY A 11 -1.99 -15.82 -18.21
N SER A 12 -2.47 -16.06 -16.99
CA SER A 12 -3.88 -15.91 -16.63
C SER A 12 -4.31 -14.43 -16.62
N LYS A 13 -5.63 -14.17 -16.58
CA LYS A 13 -6.16 -12.80 -16.37
C LYS A 13 -5.57 -12.18 -15.10
N ASN A 14 -5.56 -12.95 -14.01
CA ASN A 14 -5.05 -12.49 -12.72
C ASN A 14 -3.54 -12.22 -12.77
N GLN A 15 -2.75 -13.09 -13.41
CA GLN A 15 -1.30 -12.85 -13.57
C GLN A 15 -1.01 -11.56 -14.35
N ARG A 16 -1.81 -11.26 -15.38
CA ARG A 16 -1.68 -10.01 -16.13
C ARG A 16 -2.08 -8.80 -15.28
N GLU A 17 -3.10 -8.92 -14.46
CA GLU A 17 -3.51 -7.85 -13.55
C GLU A 17 -2.44 -7.56 -12.48
N LEU A 18 -1.90 -8.60 -11.84
CA LEU A 18 -0.80 -8.44 -10.88
C LEU A 18 0.40 -7.74 -11.54
N LYS A 19 0.77 -8.14 -12.76
CA LYS A 19 1.84 -7.47 -13.53
C LYS A 19 1.57 -5.98 -13.79
N ARG A 20 0.31 -5.59 -14.01
CA ARG A 20 -0.10 -4.18 -14.20
C ARG A 20 -0.05 -3.37 -12.89
N LEU A 21 -0.25 -4.03 -11.75
CA LEU A 21 -0.19 -3.41 -10.44
C LEU A 21 1.23 -3.29 -9.89
N MET A 22 2.17 -4.15 -10.30
CA MET A 22 3.54 -4.11 -9.80
C MET A 22 4.28 -2.76 -9.96
N PRO A 23 4.09 -1.97 -11.03
CA PRO A 23 4.65 -0.62 -11.10
C PRO A 23 4.23 0.29 -9.95
N ILE A 24 2.99 0.15 -9.45
CA ILE A 24 2.49 0.91 -8.29
C ILE A 24 3.27 0.49 -7.04
N VAL A 25 3.46 -0.82 -6.82
CA VAL A 25 4.24 -1.34 -5.68
C VAL A 25 5.69 -0.87 -5.72
N ARG A 26 6.31 -0.83 -6.91
CA ARG A 26 7.65 -0.26 -7.08
C ARG A 26 7.68 1.21 -6.68
N ARG A 27 6.69 1.99 -7.10
CA ARG A 27 6.57 3.40 -6.74
C ARG A 27 6.40 3.61 -5.23
N ILE A 28 5.63 2.75 -4.56
CA ILE A 28 5.50 2.75 -3.10
C ILE A 28 6.87 2.53 -2.45
N ASN A 29 7.65 1.55 -2.91
CA ASN A 29 8.96 1.25 -2.34
C ASN A 29 9.99 2.38 -2.59
N GLU A 30 9.94 3.03 -3.76
CA GLU A 30 10.75 4.21 -4.06
C GLU A 30 10.46 5.38 -3.10
N PHE A 31 9.18 5.61 -2.78
CA PHE A 31 8.80 6.62 -1.79
C PHE A 31 9.20 6.19 -0.37
N ASP A 32 9.01 4.93 0.03
CA ASP A 32 9.44 4.43 1.36
C ASP A 32 10.93 4.69 1.58
N GLU A 33 11.76 4.47 0.55
CA GLU A 33 13.20 4.76 0.61
C GLU A 33 13.49 6.23 0.86
N GLN A 34 12.83 7.13 0.11
CA GLN A 34 12.96 8.59 0.30
C GLN A 34 12.48 9.02 1.70
N PHE A 35 11.49 8.33 2.25
CA PHE A 35 10.87 8.68 3.53
C PHE A 35 11.67 8.23 4.75
N LYS A 36 12.66 7.36 4.59
CA LYS A 36 13.56 6.95 5.69
C LYS A 36 14.36 8.13 6.26
N SER A 37 14.67 9.15 5.45
CA SER A 37 15.39 10.35 5.90
C SER A 37 14.48 11.47 6.41
N MET A 38 13.16 11.33 6.32
CA MET A 38 12.21 12.37 6.77
C MET A 38 12.01 12.36 8.29
N SER A 39 11.66 13.51 8.88
CA SER A 39 11.25 13.55 10.29
C SER A 39 9.88 12.88 10.52
N ASP A 40 9.51 12.64 11.78
CA ASP A 40 8.16 12.15 12.10
C ASP A 40 7.10 13.21 11.78
N GLU A 41 7.45 14.47 11.99
CA GLU A 41 6.61 15.64 11.77
C GLU A 41 6.29 15.79 10.27
N ASP A 42 7.29 15.64 9.41
CA ASP A 42 7.09 15.75 7.96
C ASP A 42 6.21 14.62 7.42
N LEU A 43 6.34 13.40 7.95
CA LEU A 43 5.47 12.29 7.56
C LEU A 43 4.02 12.51 7.99
N ARG A 44 3.80 13.03 9.21
CA ARG A 44 2.45 13.39 9.67
C ARG A 44 1.87 14.53 8.83
N ALA A 45 2.68 15.50 8.45
CA ALA A 45 2.27 16.63 7.63
C ALA A 45 1.72 16.21 6.26
N LYS A 46 2.28 15.17 5.63
CA LYS A 46 1.71 14.61 4.37
C LYS A 46 0.25 14.20 4.53
N THR A 47 -0.08 13.48 5.62
CA THR A 47 -1.46 13.07 5.90
C THR A 47 -2.38 14.26 6.13
N ALA A 48 -1.91 15.28 6.84
CA ALA A 48 -2.70 16.50 7.06
C ALA A 48 -2.98 17.23 5.75
N ALA A 49 -1.96 17.37 4.88
CA ALA A 49 -2.09 18.02 3.58
C ALA A 49 -3.09 17.30 2.67
N TRP A 50 -3.00 15.97 2.57
CA TRP A 50 -3.95 15.19 1.76
C TRP A 50 -5.38 15.29 2.27
N LYS A 51 -5.59 15.27 3.60
CA LYS A 51 -6.93 15.44 4.18
C LYS A 51 -7.52 16.81 3.82
N GLU A 52 -6.71 17.86 3.91
CA GLU A 52 -7.13 19.21 3.55
C GLU A 52 -7.47 19.33 2.05
N GLU A 53 -6.65 18.72 1.19
CA GLU A 53 -6.87 18.71 -0.26
C GLU A 53 -8.14 17.92 -0.63
N LEU A 54 -8.28 16.69 -0.11
CA LEU A 54 -9.42 15.81 -0.40
C LEU A 54 -10.75 16.39 0.10
N ALA A 55 -10.73 17.12 1.23
CA ALA A 55 -11.93 17.78 1.75
C ALA A 55 -12.49 18.87 0.82
N LYS A 56 -11.67 19.38 -0.10
CA LYS A 56 -12.05 20.41 -1.09
C LYS A 56 -12.64 19.81 -2.38
N ILE A 57 -12.69 18.49 -2.51
CA ILE A 57 -13.15 17.79 -3.72
C ILE A 57 -14.57 17.25 -3.48
N PRO A 58 -15.63 17.95 -3.95
CA PRO A 58 -17.01 17.50 -3.75
C PRO A 58 -17.40 16.38 -4.72
N GLU A 59 -16.84 16.37 -5.93
CA GLU A 59 -17.18 15.42 -6.97
C GLU A 59 -16.52 14.07 -6.73
N LEU A 60 -17.32 13.00 -6.73
CA LEU A 60 -16.88 11.66 -6.34
C LEU A 60 -15.79 11.13 -7.28
N GLU A 61 -15.94 11.32 -8.59
CA GLU A 61 -14.99 10.85 -9.61
C GLU A 61 -13.65 11.55 -9.47
N GLU A 62 -13.64 12.86 -9.19
CA GLU A 62 -12.40 13.60 -8.94
C GLU A 62 -11.76 13.19 -7.62
N HIS A 63 -12.58 12.90 -6.60
CA HIS A 63 -12.12 12.41 -5.31
C HIS A 63 -11.40 11.06 -5.49
N TRP A 64 -12.01 10.12 -6.22
CA TRP A 64 -11.39 8.83 -6.55
C TRP A 64 -10.12 8.98 -7.36
N ARG A 65 -10.10 9.87 -8.36
CA ARG A 65 -8.90 10.15 -9.15
C ARG A 65 -7.77 10.66 -8.27
N LYS A 66 -8.06 11.54 -7.31
CA LYS A 66 -7.05 12.05 -6.37
C LYS A 66 -6.57 10.95 -5.42
N LEU A 67 -7.45 10.07 -4.95
CA LEU A 67 -7.06 8.92 -4.13
C LEU A 67 -6.12 7.98 -4.89
N ASP A 68 -6.40 7.70 -6.17
CA ASP A 68 -5.52 6.90 -7.03
C ASP A 68 -4.14 7.57 -7.24
N GLU A 69 -4.11 8.89 -7.39
CA GLU A 69 -2.89 9.68 -7.55
C GLU A 69 -2.00 9.60 -6.31
N ILE A 70 -2.57 9.79 -5.11
CA ILE A 70 -1.80 9.80 -3.86
C ILE A 70 -1.49 8.39 -3.35
N LEU A 71 -2.17 7.35 -3.84
CA LEU A 71 -2.07 5.98 -3.33
C LEU A 71 -0.63 5.49 -3.14
N PRO A 72 0.29 5.63 -4.12
CA PRO A 72 1.65 5.14 -3.93
C PRO A 72 2.39 5.84 -2.79
N GLU A 73 2.17 7.15 -2.65
CA GLU A 73 2.80 7.96 -1.62
C GLU A 73 2.18 7.70 -0.24
N ALA A 74 0.86 7.60 -0.16
CA ALA A 74 0.12 7.29 1.07
C ALA A 74 0.49 5.90 1.61
N PHE A 75 0.58 4.89 0.74
CA PHE A 75 1.02 3.55 1.14
C PHE A 75 2.47 3.53 1.61
N ALA A 76 3.33 4.37 1.02
CA ALA A 76 4.71 4.51 1.47
C ALA A 76 4.79 5.14 2.86
N VAL A 77 3.95 6.13 3.18
CA VAL A 77 3.83 6.69 4.55
C VAL A 77 3.44 5.60 5.55
N VAL A 78 2.44 4.76 5.22
CA VAL A 78 2.01 3.65 6.09
C VAL A 78 3.12 2.61 6.27
N LYS A 79 3.82 2.24 5.19
CA LYS A 79 4.96 1.32 5.24
C LYS A 79 6.11 1.87 6.09
N ASN A 80 6.42 3.15 5.93
CA ASN A 80 7.48 3.81 6.70
C ASN A 80 7.10 3.94 8.18
N ALA A 81 5.83 4.25 8.49
CA ALA A 81 5.32 4.26 9.86
C ALA A 81 5.46 2.88 10.52
N ALA A 82 5.08 1.80 9.83
CA ALA A 82 5.28 0.43 10.31
C ALA A 82 6.76 0.11 10.57
N ARG A 83 7.66 0.56 9.69
CA ARG A 83 9.11 0.46 9.90
C ARG A 83 9.57 1.19 11.15
N ARG A 84 9.16 2.44 11.35
CA ARG A 84 9.53 3.22 12.55
C ARG A 84 9.03 2.57 13.84
N LEU A 85 7.80 2.05 13.84
CA LEU A 85 7.25 1.31 14.98
C LEU A 85 8.08 0.05 15.29
N LYS A 86 8.50 -0.68 14.24
CA LYS A 86 9.38 -1.83 14.38
C LYS A 86 10.74 -1.45 14.96
N ASP A 87 11.41 -0.47 14.36
CA ASP A 87 12.78 -0.09 14.76
C ASP A 87 12.82 0.46 16.19
N ARG A 88 11.76 1.15 16.62
CA ARG A 88 11.59 1.65 18.00
C ARG A 88 11.11 0.59 18.98
N LYS A 89 10.83 -0.64 18.51
CA LYS A 89 10.25 -1.73 19.30
C LYS A 89 8.98 -1.28 20.04
N HIS A 90 8.13 -0.52 19.34
CA HIS A 90 6.91 0.01 19.94
C HIS A 90 6.02 -1.14 20.41
N THR A 91 5.51 -1.03 21.63
CA THR A 91 4.65 -2.02 22.26
C THR A 91 3.24 -1.50 22.43
N PHE A 92 2.27 -2.34 22.15
CA PHE A 92 0.85 -2.06 22.34
C PHE A 92 0.22 -3.19 23.16
N THR A 93 -0.85 -2.88 23.88
CA THR A 93 -1.59 -3.87 24.67
C THR A 93 -2.67 -4.53 23.81
N VAL A 94 -2.62 -5.85 23.68
CA VAL A 94 -3.67 -6.65 23.02
C VAL A 94 -4.14 -7.72 23.98
N CYS A 95 -5.43 -7.76 24.30
CA CYS A 95 -5.98 -8.72 25.26
C CYS A 95 -5.19 -8.77 26.57
N ASP A 96 -4.87 -7.59 27.13
CA ASP A 96 -4.08 -7.40 28.35
C ASP A 96 -2.63 -7.94 28.30
N GLN A 97 -2.13 -8.29 27.11
CA GLN A 97 -0.76 -8.72 26.89
C GLN A 97 0.02 -7.68 26.08
N PRO A 98 1.26 -7.35 26.48
CA PRO A 98 2.12 -6.48 25.68
C PRO A 98 2.56 -7.23 24.41
N MET A 99 2.37 -6.60 23.26
CA MET A 99 2.77 -7.10 21.96
C MET A 99 3.68 -6.07 21.29
N THR A 100 4.85 -6.50 20.83
CA THR A 100 5.80 -5.64 20.12
C THR A 100 5.45 -5.61 18.63
N TRP A 101 5.49 -4.44 18.02
CA TRP A 101 5.38 -4.31 16.58
C TRP A 101 6.64 -4.85 15.90
N ASP A 102 6.54 -5.96 15.17
CA ASP A 102 7.65 -6.56 14.41
C ASP A 102 7.32 -6.80 12.93
N MET A 103 6.68 -5.81 12.30
CA MET A 103 6.19 -5.96 10.92
C MET A 103 6.56 -4.76 10.04
N VAL A 104 6.98 -5.05 8.82
CA VAL A 104 7.09 -4.07 7.73
C VAL A 104 6.42 -4.69 6.51
N HIS A 105 5.57 -3.92 5.83
CA HIS A 105 4.74 -4.44 4.75
C HIS A 105 5.57 -5.01 3.59
N PHE A 106 5.29 -6.28 3.26
CA PHE A 106 5.82 -6.95 2.08
C PHE A 106 5.14 -6.46 0.79
N ASP A 107 5.80 -6.65 -0.35
CA ASP A 107 5.26 -6.26 -1.65
C ASP A 107 3.91 -6.91 -1.96
N VAL A 108 3.71 -8.16 -1.52
CA VAL A 108 2.42 -8.87 -1.68
C VAL A 108 1.30 -8.25 -0.84
N GLN A 109 1.62 -7.70 0.34
CA GLN A 109 0.65 -7.01 1.19
C GLN A 109 0.28 -5.65 0.60
N LEU A 110 1.27 -4.93 0.06
CA LEU A 110 1.03 -3.69 -0.68
C LEU A 110 0.11 -3.95 -1.89
N LEU A 111 0.42 -4.99 -2.67
CA LEU A 111 -0.38 -5.43 -3.80
C LEU A 111 -1.83 -5.75 -3.38
N GLY A 112 -1.99 -6.46 -2.28
CA GLY A 112 -3.29 -6.73 -1.67
C GLY A 112 -4.05 -5.45 -1.33
N GLY A 113 -3.39 -4.48 -0.70
CA GLY A 113 -4.01 -3.19 -0.39
C GLY A 113 -4.43 -2.41 -1.64
N VAL A 114 -3.64 -2.44 -2.73
CA VAL A 114 -4.04 -1.81 -4.00
C VAL A 114 -5.27 -2.49 -4.61
N VAL A 115 -5.35 -3.83 -4.51
CA VAL A 115 -6.52 -4.58 -4.97
C VAL A 115 -7.78 -4.20 -4.18
N LEU A 116 -7.68 -4.10 -2.85
CA LEU A 116 -8.78 -3.67 -1.98
C LEU A 116 -9.23 -2.24 -2.28
N HIS A 117 -8.28 -1.32 -2.48
CA HIS A 117 -8.55 0.06 -2.87
C HIS A 117 -9.39 0.15 -4.15
N ARG A 118 -9.13 -0.73 -5.13
CA ARG A 118 -9.90 -0.80 -6.38
C ARG A 118 -11.28 -1.48 -6.25
N GLY A 119 -11.72 -1.78 -5.02
CA GLY A 119 -13.01 -2.45 -4.78
C GLY A 119 -13.03 -3.92 -5.22
N HIS A 120 -11.87 -4.59 -5.22
CA HIS A 120 -11.76 -6.01 -5.56
C HIS A 120 -11.40 -6.86 -4.34
N ILE A 121 -11.62 -8.17 -4.45
CA ILE A 121 -11.24 -9.14 -3.42
C ILE A 121 -9.76 -9.50 -3.60
N ALA A 122 -8.96 -9.29 -2.58
CA ALA A 122 -7.58 -9.72 -2.53
C ALA A 122 -7.48 -11.08 -1.80
N GLU A 123 -7.44 -12.17 -2.58
CA GLU A 123 -7.21 -13.51 -2.03
C GLU A 123 -5.73 -13.67 -1.65
N MET A 124 -5.47 -13.83 -0.35
CA MET A 124 -4.15 -14.07 0.23
C MET A 124 -4.23 -15.26 1.18
N ALA A 125 -3.22 -16.12 1.17
CA ALA A 125 -3.14 -17.24 2.11
C ALA A 125 -3.11 -16.72 3.56
N THR A 126 -3.55 -17.54 4.51
CA THR A 126 -3.45 -17.22 5.92
C THR A 126 -1.99 -17.30 6.38
N GLY A 127 -1.49 -16.20 6.94
CA GLY A 127 -0.08 -16.04 7.33
C GLY A 127 0.84 -15.71 6.16
#